data_AF-A0A6J6HY98-F1
#
_entry.id   AF-A0A6J6HY98-F1
#
_cell.length_a   1.000
_cell.length_b   1.000
_cell.length_c   1.000
_cell.angle_alpha   90.00
_cell.angle_beta   90.00
_cell.angle_gamma   90.00
#
_symmetry.space_group_name_H-M   'P 1'
#
loop_
_entity.id
_entity.type
_entity.pdbx_description
1 polymer ?
#
loop_
_entity_poly.entity_id
_entity_poly.type
_entity_poly.pdbx_seq_one_letter_code
_entity_poly.pdbx_strand_id
1 'polypeptide(L)'
;MNIQSLELEIFTTEESDAIWGHPVLDLFEPRPEFVPQRARLYSVPSHFGEIYESDDVPQPTSASELPGLHRWITTFAISTIEVWAGRRQPAQLLQRCHRVVFNELLRKVGSVKKIGRVKTIHITEPLDGICEAVVIIDFSERIQALSIRCEGVDGRWLCTSLRLIQ
;
A
#
# COMPACT_ATOMS: atom_id res chain seq x y z
N MET A 1 79.50 2.54 -10.46
CA MET A 1 78.78 1.79 -9.41
C MET A 1 77.32 2.17 -9.57
N ASN A 2 76.48 1.22 -10.00
CA ASN A 2 75.21 1.45 -10.68
C ASN A 2 74.08 1.60 -9.65
N ILE A 3 73.27 2.66 -9.74
CA ILE A 3 72.09 2.85 -8.88
C ILE A 3 70.94 2.12 -9.58
N GLN A 4 70.55 0.96 -9.06
CA GLN A 4 69.41 0.21 -9.55
C GLN A 4 68.13 0.77 -8.93
N SER A 5 67.24 1.27 -9.78
CA SER A 5 65.87 1.66 -9.50
C SER A 5 65.10 0.46 -8.93
N LEU A 6 64.43 0.61 -7.78
CA LEU A 6 63.42 -0.36 -7.34
C LEU A 6 62.11 -0.05 -8.07
N GLU A 7 61.71 -0.92 -9.00
CA GLU A 7 60.33 -0.96 -9.50
C GLU A 7 59.44 -1.64 -8.45
N LEU A 8 58.39 -0.94 -8.03
CA LEU A 8 57.33 -1.50 -7.20
C LEU A 8 56.32 -2.19 -8.12
N GLU A 9 56.42 -3.51 -8.23
CA GLU A 9 55.36 -4.33 -8.84
C GLU A 9 54.19 -4.43 -7.87
N ILE A 10 53.02 -3.94 -8.29
CA ILE A 10 51.77 -4.13 -7.58
C ILE A 10 51.30 -5.55 -7.89
N PHE A 11 51.42 -6.44 -6.91
CA PHE A 11 50.81 -7.76 -6.99
C PHE A 11 49.32 -7.62 -6.63
N THR A 12 48.44 -7.84 -7.61
CA THR A 12 47.03 -8.11 -7.32
C THR A 12 46.94 -9.55 -6.85
N THR A 13 46.89 -9.76 -5.54
CA THR A 13 46.60 -11.08 -4.97
C THR A 13 45.22 -11.50 -5.48
N GLU A 14 45.13 -12.67 -6.11
CA GLU A 14 43.83 -13.28 -6.44
C GLU A 14 43.00 -13.33 -5.16
N GLU A 15 41.91 -12.56 -5.15
CA GLU A 15 41.06 -12.29 -4.00
C GLU A 15 40.44 -13.59 -3.50
N SER A 16 41.09 -14.25 -2.54
CA SER A 16 40.45 -15.31 -1.78
C SER A 16 39.43 -14.67 -0.84
N ASP A 17 38.20 -15.21 -0.81
CA ASP A 17 37.11 -14.85 0.10
C ASP A 17 37.50 -14.79 1.60
N ALA A 18 38.69 -15.28 1.96
CA ALA A 18 39.24 -15.25 3.32
C ALA A 18 39.64 -13.84 3.83
N ILE A 19 39.72 -12.81 2.98
CA ILE A 19 40.05 -11.43 3.39
C ILE A 19 38.91 -10.81 4.22
N TRP A 20 37.67 -11.24 4.00
CA TRP A 20 36.47 -10.70 4.65
C TRP A 20 36.22 -11.24 6.07
N GLY A 21 37.11 -12.09 6.61
CA GLY A 21 37.04 -12.58 7.99
C GLY A 21 37.83 -11.75 9.00
N HIS A 22 38.45 -10.63 8.58
CA HIS A 22 39.27 -9.80 9.45
C HIS A 22 38.39 -8.76 10.18
N PRO A 23 38.47 -8.62 11.51
CA PRO A 23 37.56 -7.77 12.30
C PRO A 23 37.64 -6.27 12.00
N VAL A 24 38.66 -5.82 11.26
CA VAL A 24 38.79 -4.44 10.77
C VAL A 24 38.13 -4.25 9.40
N LEU A 25 37.94 -5.33 8.64
CA LEU A 25 37.39 -5.31 7.28
C LEU A 25 35.87 -5.48 7.24
N ASP A 26 35.24 -5.95 8.33
CA ASP A 26 33.77 -5.88 8.53
C ASP A 26 33.22 -4.45 8.33
N LEU A 27 34.02 -3.42 8.61
CA LEU A 27 33.66 -2.01 8.40
C LEU A 27 33.55 -1.61 6.92
N PHE A 28 34.14 -2.39 6.02
CA PHE A 28 34.23 -2.13 4.59
C PHE A 28 33.46 -3.16 3.76
N GLU A 29 32.62 -3.99 4.40
CA GLU A 29 31.69 -4.85 3.67
C GLU A 29 30.91 -3.99 2.66
N PRO A 30 30.86 -4.39 1.38
CA PRO A 30 30.03 -3.68 0.42
C PRO A 30 28.61 -3.69 0.98
N ARG A 31 28.05 -2.48 1.18
CA ARG A 31 26.71 -2.32 1.73
C ARG A 31 25.79 -3.25 0.94
N PRO A 32 25.11 -4.22 1.60
CA PRO A 32 24.28 -5.16 0.88
C PRO A 32 23.33 -4.37 0.00
N GLU A 33 23.29 -4.70 -1.30
CA GLU A 33 22.35 -4.07 -2.20
C GLU A 33 20.96 -4.20 -1.58
N PHE A 34 20.25 -3.08 -1.46
CA PHE A 34 18.89 -3.09 -0.97
C PHE A 34 18.03 -3.83 -1.99
N VAL A 35 17.82 -5.13 -1.78
CA VAL A 35 16.81 -5.89 -2.50
C VAL A 35 15.47 -5.50 -1.85
N PRO A 36 14.60 -4.76 -2.55
CA PRO A 36 13.29 -4.46 -2.00
C PRO A 36 12.60 -5.79 -1.69
N GLN A 37 12.23 -5.99 -0.43
CA GLN A 37 11.49 -7.18 -0.01
C GLN A 37 10.24 -7.27 -0.88
N ARG A 38 10.15 -8.33 -1.70
CA ARG A 38 8.92 -8.61 -2.45
C ARG A 38 7.82 -8.82 -1.42
N ALA A 39 6.82 -7.95 -1.47
CA ALA A 39 5.68 -7.98 -0.58
C ALA A 39 5.03 -9.38 -0.71
N ARG A 40 4.91 -10.10 0.43
CA ARG A 40 4.25 -11.41 0.41
C ARG A 40 2.77 -11.18 0.07
N LEU A 41 2.20 -12.02 -0.79
CA LEU A 41 0.77 -11.98 -1.08
C LEU A 41 0.00 -12.25 0.21
N TYR A 42 -0.91 -11.35 0.55
CA TYR A 42 -1.84 -11.53 1.64
C TYR A 42 -2.77 -12.71 1.32
N SER A 43 -2.67 -13.80 2.06
CA SER A 43 -3.29 -15.08 1.70
C SER A 43 -4.69 -15.31 2.25
N VAL A 44 -5.15 -14.48 3.20
CA VAL A 44 -6.43 -14.69 3.90
C VAL A 44 -7.23 -13.39 3.88
N PRO A 45 -8.22 -13.23 2.99
CA PRO A 45 -9.06 -12.03 2.92
C PRO A 45 -9.79 -11.75 4.24
N SER A 46 -10.18 -10.48 4.45
CA SER A 46 -11.02 -10.11 5.58
C SER A 46 -12.46 -10.62 5.40
N HIS A 47 -12.82 -11.66 6.15
CA HIS A 47 -14.15 -12.31 6.07
C HIS A 47 -15.21 -11.71 7.00
N PHE A 48 -14.85 -10.91 8.01
CA PHE A 48 -15.78 -10.34 9.01
C PHE A 48 -16.75 -11.35 9.67
N GLY A 49 -16.34 -12.61 9.81
CA GLY A 49 -17.16 -13.68 10.38
C GLY A 49 -18.17 -14.30 9.41
N GLU A 50 -18.09 -13.98 8.12
CA GLU A 50 -18.84 -14.69 7.06
C GLU A 50 -18.31 -16.13 6.93
N ILE A 51 -19.24 -17.05 6.71
CA ILE A 51 -18.96 -18.46 6.44
C ILE A 51 -19.23 -18.66 4.96
N TYR A 52 -18.21 -19.11 4.23
CA TYR A 52 -18.30 -19.40 2.80
C TYR A 52 -18.40 -20.90 2.59
N GLU A 53 -19.18 -21.31 1.60
CA GLU A 53 -19.09 -22.66 1.05
C GLU A 53 -17.76 -22.80 0.31
N SER A 54 -17.27 -24.03 0.10
CA SER A 54 -15.93 -24.29 -0.46
C SER A 54 -15.69 -23.60 -1.81
N ASP A 55 -16.74 -23.42 -2.59
CA ASP A 55 -16.67 -22.96 -3.98
C ASP A 55 -16.84 -21.43 -4.09
N ASP A 56 -17.20 -20.76 -2.99
CA ASP A 56 -17.49 -19.32 -2.90
C ASP A 56 -16.51 -18.57 -1.98
N VAL A 57 -15.36 -19.20 -1.65
CA VAL A 57 -14.34 -18.56 -0.81
C VAL A 57 -13.65 -17.42 -1.57
N PRO A 58 -13.56 -16.20 -1.02
CA PRO A 58 -12.89 -15.09 -1.69
C PRO A 58 -11.42 -15.40 -1.98
N GLN A 59 -10.96 -15.14 -3.20
CA GLN A 59 -9.60 -15.45 -3.63
C GLN A 59 -8.72 -14.19 -3.62
N PRO A 60 -7.60 -14.18 -2.86
CA PRO A 60 -6.64 -13.09 -2.93
C PRO A 60 -6.13 -12.85 -4.35
N THR A 61 -5.95 -11.59 -4.71
CA THR A 61 -5.44 -11.17 -6.02
C THR A 61 -4.24 -10.26 -5.84
N SER A 62 -3.18 -10.47 -6.63
CA SER A 62 -1.99 -9.62 -6.60
C SER A 62 -2.32 -8.19 -7.04
N ALA A 63 -1.70 -7.18 -6.43
CA ALA A 63 -1.86 -5.78 -6.83
C ALA A 63 -1.47 -5.53 -8.31
N SER A 64 -0.56 -6.36 -8.84
CA SER A 64 -0.12 -6.30 -10.24
C SER A 64 -1.20 -6.66 -11.26
N GLU A 65 -2.25 -7.38 -10.84
CA GLU A 65 -3.37 -7.82 -11.68
C GLU A 65 -4.61 -6.92 -11.53
N LEU A 66 -4.52 -5.88 -10.69
CA LEU A 66 -5.64 -5.03 -10.31
C LEU A 66 -5.60 -3.67 -11.02
N PRO A 67 -6.73 -2.92 -11.04
CA PRO A 67 -6.75 -1.57 -11.56
C PRO A 67 -5.76 -0.64 -10.82
N GLY A 68 -5.22 0.34 -11.55
CA GLY A 68 -4.26 1.30 -11.00
C GLY A 68 -4.73 1.97 -9.70
N LEU A 69 -3.99 1.72 -8.63
CA LEU A 69 -4.41 1.97 -7.25
C LEU A 69 -4.73 3.45 -6.97
N HIS A 70 -3.88 4.37 -7.42
CA HIS A 70 -4.10 5.80 -7.19
C HIS A 70 -5.43 6.30 -7.78
N ARG A 71 -5.78 5.87 -9.00
CA ARG A 71 -7.05 6.21 -9.64
C ARG A 71 -8.22 5.57 -8.90
N TRP A 72 -8.08 4.31 -8.49
CA TRP A 72 -9.11 3.62 -7.74
C TRP A 72 -9.41 4.32 -6.41
N ILE A 73 -8.38 4.66 -5.62
CA ILE A 73 -8.53 5.36 -4.33
C ILE A 73 -9.15 6.74 -4.53
N THR A 74 -8.67 7.51 -5.52
CA THR A 74 -9.21 8.84 -5.81
C THR A 74 -10.71 8.78 -6.09
N THR A 75 -11.13 7.91 -7.00
CA THR A 75 -12.55 7.78 -7.37
C THR A 75 -13.41 7.21 -6.23
N PHE A 76 -12.85 6.31 -5.41
CA PHE A 76 -13.55 5.77 -4.23
C PHE A 76 -13.77 6.83 -3.16
N ALA A 77 -12.73 7.61 -2.84
CA ALA A 77 -12.78 8.67 -1.84
C ALA A 77 -13.79 9.77 -2.23
N ILE A 78 -13.73 10.24 -3.48
CA ILE A 78 -14.70 11.23 -4.00
C ILE A 78 -16.12 10.68 -3.89
N SER A 79 -16.35 9.44 -4.32
CA SER A 79 -17.66 8.80 -4.23
C SER A 79 -18.18 8.67 -2.81
N THR A 80 -17.31 8.31 -1.88
CA THR A 80 -17.65 8.20 -0.46
C THR A 80 -18.09 9.55 0.10
N ILE A 81 -17.33 10.61 -0.19
CA ILE A 81 -17.65 11.97 0.28
C ILE A 81 -18.97 12.46 -0.33
N GLU A 82 -19.20 12.22 -1.62
CA GLU A 82 -20.45 12.58 -2.27
C GLU A 82 -21.65 11.81 -1.70
N VAL A 83 -21.49 10.53 -1.37
CA VAL A 83 -22.54 9.75 -0.70
C VAL A 83 -22.81 10.31 0.70
N TRP A 84 -21.79 10.60 1.49
CA TRP A 84 -21.98 11.23 2.81
C TRP A 84 -22.56 12.64 2.72
N ALA A 85 -22.37 13.34 1.61
CA ALA A 85 -23.01 14.61 1.30
C ALA A 85 -24.43 14.48 0.74
N GLY A 86 -24.94 13.25 0.53
CA GLY A 86 -26.26 13.00 -0.06
C GLY A 86 -26.36 13.35 -1.54
N ARG A 87 -25.23 13.42 -2.26
CA ARG A 87 -25.13 13.85 -3.67
C ARG A 87 -24.93 12.69 -4.64
N ARG A 88 -24.60 11.50 -4.14
CA ARG A 88 -24.44 10.25 -4.90
C ARG A 88 -25.25 9.12 -4.27
N GLN A 89 -25.79 8.24 -5.11
CA GLN A 89 -26.53 7.07 -4.65
C GLN A 89 -25.57 6.04 -4.01
N PRO A 90 -25.79 5.58 -2.76
CA PRO A 90 -24.88 4.67 -2.08
C PRO A 90 -24.65 3.35 -2.84
N ALA A 91 -25.67 2.82 -3.52
CA ALA A 91 -25.60 1.54 -4.25
C ALA A 91 -24.43 1.46 -5.25
N GLN A 92 -23.91 2.59 -5.74
CA GLN A 92 -22.74 2.65 -6.62
C GLN A 92 -21.44 2.16 -5.94
N LEU A 93 -21.40 2.10 -4.61
CA LEU A 93 -20.24 1.64 -3.83
C LEU A 93 -20.35 0.19 -3.34
N LEU A 94 -21.50 -0.47 -3.57
CA LEU A 94 -21.78 -1.81 -3.04
C LEU A 94 -20.70 -2.83 -3.45
N GLN A 95 -20.25 -2.79 -4.70
CA GLN A 95 -19.26 -3.72 -5.24
C GLN A 95 -17.80 -3.31 -4.97
N ARG A 96 -17.58 -2.17 -4.30
CA ARG A 96 -16.24 -1.59 -4.05
C ARG A 96 -15.81 -1.69 -2.59
N CYS A 97 -16.67 -2.18 -1.71
CA CYS A 97 -16.38 -2.32 -0.29
C CYS A 97 -17.06 -3.55 0.28
N HIS A 98 -16.49 -4.08 1.35
CA HIS A 98 -17.08 -5.18 2.10
C HIS A 98 -18.44 -4.75 2.66
N ARG A 99 -19.37 -5.71 2.80
CA ARG A 99 -20.75 -5.45 3.25
C ARG A 99 -20.82 -4.71 4.59
N VAL A 100 -19.92 -5.03 5.52
CA VAL A 100 -19.80 -4.34 6.81
C VAL A 100 -19.47 -2.86 6.62
N VAL A 101 -18.46 -2.55 5.79
CA VAL A 101 -18.07 -1.18 5.45
C VAL A 101 -19.21 -0.44 4.74
N PHE A 102 -19.90 -1.11 3.83
CA PHE A 102 -21.07 -0.54 3.16
C PHE A 102 -22.16 -0.12 4.14
N ASN A 103 -22.47 -0.97 5.13
CA ASN A 103 -23.46 -0.67 6.17
C ASN A 103 -23.03 0.52 7.05
N GLU A 104 -21.75 0.63 7.38
CA GLU A 104 -21.23 1.79 8.11
C GLU A 104 -21.30 3.08 7.27
N LEU A 105 -21.00 2.98 5.97
CA LEU A 105 -21.12 4.07 5.03
C LEU A 105 -22.56 4.59 4.94
N LEU A 106 -23.55 3.69 4.91
CA LEU A 106 -24.98 4.05 4.90
C LEU A 106 -25.40 4.85 6.13
N ARG A 107 -24.91 4.49 7.32
CA ARG A 107 -25.23 5.20 8.58
C ARG A 107 -24.74 6.65 8.59
N LYS A 108 -23.79 7.00 7.73
CA LYS A 108 -23.18 8.33 7.63
C LYS A 108 -23.70 9.16 6.45
N VAL A 109 -24.68 8.66 5.70
CA VAL A 109 -25.32 9.46 4.64
C VAL A 109 -25.94 10.72 5.23
N GLY A 110 -25.66 11.88 4.63
CA GLY A 110 -26.09 13.19 5.13
C GLY A 110 -25.28 13.74 6.31
N SER A 111 -24.26 13.02 6.80
CA SER A 111 -23.41 13.50 7.90
C SER A 111 -22.47 14.64 7.50
N VAL A 112 -22.24 14.81 6.19
CA VAL A 112 -21.36 15.83 5.62
C VAL A 112 -22.19 16.88 4.90
N LYS A 113 -22.02 18.16 5.23
CA LYS A 113 -22.84 19.25 4.65
C LYS A 113 -22.36 19.73 3.27
N LYS A 114 -21.06 19.64 3.00
CA LYS A 114 -20.41 20.14 1.78
C LYS A 114 -19.54 19.05 1.17
N ILE A 115 -19.48 18.99 -0.16
CA ILE A 115 -18.52 18.11 -0.84
C ILE A 115 -17.12 18.72 -0.66
N GLY A 116 -16.25 18.03 0.08
CA GLY A 116 -14.86 18.44 0.26
C GLY A 116 -14.01 18.17 -0.99
N ARG A 117 -12.95 18.95 -1.18
CA ARG A 117 -11.99 18.77 -2.27
C ARG A 117 -10.85 17.87 -1.83
N VAL A 118 -10.54 16.83 -2.60
CA VAL A 118 -9.35 16.01 -2.39
C VAL A 118 -8.10 16.84 -2.69
N LYS A 119 -7.16 16.88 -1.72
CA LYS A 119 -5.91 17.66 -1.81
C LYS A 119 -4.71 16.76 -2.10
N THR A 120 -4.52 15.77 -1.24
CA THR A 120 -3.36 14.88 -1.26
C THR A 120 -3.81 13.47 -0.93
N ILE A 121 -3.15 12.47 -1.51
CA ILE A 121 -3.39 11.06 -1.24
C ILE A 121 -2.04 10.43 -0.91
N HIS A 122 -1.94 9.84 0.27
CA HIS A 122 -0.82 8.99 0.67
C HIS A 122 -1.27 7.54 0.56
N ILE A 123 -0.46 6.71 -0.10
CA ILE A 123 -0.75 5.29 -0.32
C ILE A 123 0.47 4.49 0.09
N THR A 124 0.24 3.39 0.80
CA THR A 124 1.24 2.39 1.14
C THR A 124 0.69 1.00 0.80
N GLU A 125 1.55 0.14 0.28
CA GLU A 125 1.24 -1.25 -0.07
C GLU A 125 2.06 -2.18 0.85
N PRO A 126 1.62 -2.41 2.11
CA PRO A 126 2.42 -3.12 3.10
C PRO A 126 2.62 -4.60 2.76
N LEU A 127 1.69 -5.19 1.99
CA LEU A 127 1.73 -6.55 1.48
C LEU A 127 1.18 -6.54 0.05
N ASP A 128 1.52 -7.55 -0.75
CA ASP A 128 0.95 -7.67 -2.09
C ASP A 128 -0.55 -7.95 -1.98
N GLY A 129 -1.33 -7.24 -2.80
CA GLY A 129 -2.78 -7.21 -2.71
C GLY A 129 -3.34 -6.41 -1.53
N ILE A 130 -2.53 -5.64 -0.78
CA ILE A 130 -3.02 -4.80 0.32
C ILE A 130 -2.65 -3.34 0.09
N CYS A 131 -3.63 -2.46 0.24
CA CYS A 131 -3.44 -1.01 0.20
C CYS A 131 -3.96 -0.36 1.48
N GLU A 132 -3.16 0.54 2.02
CA GLU A 132 -3.58 1.50 3.04
C GLU A 132 -3.42 2.91 2.47
N ALA A 133 -4.47 3.72 2.58
CA ALA A 133 -4.47 5.06 2.04
C ALA A 133 -5.05 6.08 3.02
N VAL A 134 -4.46 7.27 2.99
CA VAL A 134 -4.95 8.45 3.69
C VAL A 134 -5.20 9.54 2.68
N VAL A 135 -6.45 9.97 2.55
CA VAL A 135 -6.88 11.03 1.65
C VAL A 135 -7.14 12.29 2.45
N ILE A 136 -6.40 13.34 2.17
CA ILE A 136 -6.59 14.66 2.78
C ILE A 136 -7.68 15.41 2.02
N ILE A 137 -8.72 15.82 2.72
CA ILE A 137 -9.92 16.45 2.18
C ILE A 137 -10.08 17.83 2.80
N ASP A 138 -10.21 18.83 1.95
CA ASP A 138 -10.48 20.21 2.32
C ASP A 138 -11.99 20.49 2.22
N PHE A 139 -12.65 20.67 3.36
CA PHE A 139 -14.06 21.06 3.46
C PHE A 139 -14.24 22.59 3.59
N SER A 140 -13.23 23.38 3.21
CA SER A 140 -13.13 24.85 3.34
C SER A 140 -13.08 25.38 4.78
N GLU A 141 -13.93 24.86 5.66
CA GLU A 141 -13.96 25.23 7.08
C GLU A 141 -12.97 24.42 7.91
N ARG A 142 -12.67 23.19 7.46
CA ARG A 142 -11.73 22.28 8.11
C ARG A 142 -11.11 21.32 7.11
N ILE A 143 -9.89 20.89 7.39
CA ILE A 143 -9.22 19.80 6.69
C ILE A 143 -9.44 18.53 7.50
N GLN A 144 -9.82 17.44 6.84
CA GLN A 144 -10.01 16.13 7.45
C GLN A 144 -9.28 15.07 6.67
N ALA A 145 -8.92 13.97 7.34
CA ALA A 145 -8.33 12.81 6.71
C ALA A 145 -9.37 11.69 6.57
N LEU A 146 -9.43 11.08 5.39
CA LEU A 146 -10.17 9.85 5.15
C LEU A 146 -9.19 8.69 5.08
N SER A 147 -9.24 7.81 6.07
CA SER A 147 -8.49 6.56 6.11
C SER A 147 -9.26 5.48 5.36
N ILE A 148 -8.55 4.77 4.49
CA ILE A 148 -9.07 3.69 3.65
C ILE A 148 -8.10 2.51 3.73
N ARG A 149 -8.63 1.31 3.96
CA ARG A 149 -7.91 0.05 3.74
C ARG A 149 -8.62 -0.75 2.65
N CYS A 150 -7.84 -1.32 1.74
CA CYS A 150 -8.33 -2.16 0.65
C CYS A 150 -7.52 -3.44 0.50
N GLU A 151 -8.20 -4.45 -0.02
CA GLU A 151 -7.65 -5.78 -0.29
C GLU A 151 -7.95 -6.14 -1.75
N GLY A 152 -7.00 -6.81 -2.40
CA GLY A 152 -7.14 -7.41 -3.71
C GLY A 152 -7.85 -8.74 -3.58
N VAL A 153 -9.08 -8.83 -4.07
CA VAL A 153 -9.93 -10.02 -3.94
C VAL A 153 -10.73 -10.20 -5.23
N ASP A 154 -10.75 -11.42 -5.77
CA ASP A 154 -11.49 -11.80 -6.98
C ASP A 154 -11.30 -10.83 -8.16
N GLY A 155 -10.06 -10.42 -8.43
CA GLY A 155 -9.75 -9.53 -9.57
C GLY A 155 -10.08 -8.05 -9.35
N ARG A 156 -10.43 -7.62 -8.13
CA ARG A 156 -10.77 -6.22 -7.82
C ARG A 156 -10.23 -5.75 -6.48
N TRP A 157 -10.10 -4.43 -6.35
CA TRP A 157 -9.92 -3.79 -5.05
C TRP A 157 -11.24 -3.74 -4.28
N LEU A 158 -11.23 -4.23 -3.04
CA LEU A 158 -12.34 -4.23 -2.10
C LEU A 158 -11.94 -3.44 -0.85
N CYS A 159 -12.65 -2.36 -0.52
CA CYS A 159 -12.42 -1.62 0.72
C CYS A 159 -12.93 -2.39 1.93
N THR A 160 -12.04 -2.64 2.90
CA THR A 160 -12.33 -3.39 4.14
C THR A 160 -12.27 -2.51 5.40
N SER A 161 -11.80 -1.27 5.30
CA SER A 161 -11.93 -0.27 6.39
C SER A 161 -12.07 1.13 5.82
N LEU A 162 -12.94 1.93 6.42
CA LEU A 162 -13.25 3.28 5.96
C LEU A 162 -13.59 4.20 7.13
N ARG A 163 -12.78 5.26 7.34
CA ARG A 163 -13.01 6.20 8.44
C ARG A 163 -12.64 7.63 8.08
N LEU A 164 -13.61 8.53 8.25
CA LEU A 164 -13.33 9.97 8.30
C LEU A 164 -12.83 10.32 9.71
N ILE A 165 -11.61 10.83 9.79
CA ILE A 165 -10.96 11.28 11.02
C ILE A 165 -11.37 12.75 11.25
N GLN A 166 -11.79 13.05 12.47
CA GLN A 166 -12.22 14.39 12.89
C GLN A 166 -11.09 15.13 13.60
#